data_AF-A0A645FZD0-F1
#
_entry.id   AF-A0A645FZD0-F1
#
_cell.length_a   1.000
_cell.length_b   1.000
_cell.length_c   1.000
_cell.angle_alpha   90.00
_cell.angle_beta   90.00
_cell.angle_gamma   90.00
#
_symmetry.space_group_name_H-M   'P 1'
#
loop_
_entity.id
_entity.type
_entity.pdbx_description
1 polymer ?
#
loop_
_entity_poly.entity_id
_entity_poly.type
_entity_poly.pdbx_seq_one_letter_code
_entity_poly.pdbx_strand_id
1 'polypeptide(L)'
;MPFVAQAKPIPNVTEATLGRGAVGCIEYTKAYTPELSQNVYNYFEKHRELAERKPIGVILPLHGVVVSGPDIYMAYSMLERIETDAFCTITRNTI
;
A
#
# COMPACT_ATOMS: atom_id res chain seq x y z
N MET A 1 0.64 0.83 10.26
CA MET A 1 0.21 -0.54 10.70
C MET A 1 -1.29 -0.76 11.03
N PRO A 2 -2.10 0.21 11.49
CA PRO A 2 -3.48 -0.08 11.92
C PRO A 2 -4.43 -0.66 10.85
N PHE A 3 -4.24 -0.28 9.58
CA PHE A 3 -4.99 -0.82 8.45
C PHE A 3 -4.56 -2.25 8.09
N VAL A 4 -3.26 -2.54 8.20
CA VAL A 4 -2.68 -3.89 8.04
C VAL A 4 -3.29 -4.87 9.05
N ALA A 5 -3.41 -4.45 10.32
CA ALA A 5 -4.00 -5.26 11.38
C ALA A 5 -5.49 -5.53 11.18
N GLN A 6 -6.19 -4.67 10.44
CA GLN A 6 -7.61 -4.80 10.14
C GLN A 6 -7.88 -5.44 8.77
N ALA A 7 -6.86 -5.77 7.98
CA ALA A 7 -6.99 -6.21 6.59
C ALA A 7 -7.88 -5.27 5.75
N LYS A 8 -7.71 -3.95 5.93
CA LYS A 8 -8.48 -2.91 5.23
C LYS A 8 -7.57 -2.09 4.32
N PRO A 9 -8.05 -1.65 3.14
CA PRO A 9 -7.30 -0.73 2.29
C PRO A 9 -7.08 0.63 2.96
N ILE A 10 -5.98 1.32 2.62
CA ILE A 10 -5.73 2.70 3.07
C ILE A 10 -6.31 3.67 2.02
N PRO A 11 -7.27 4.54 2.37
CA PRO A 11 -7.80 5.54 1.45
C PRO A 11 -6.78 6.65 1.18
N ASN A 12 -6.82 7.26 0.00
CA ASN A 12 -6.03 8.46 -0.27
C ASN A 12 -6.71 9.67 0.32
N VAL A 13 -6.01 10.41 1.17
CA VAL A 13 -6.57 11.60 1.83
C VAL A 13 -5.67 12.83 1.69
N THR A 14 -4.44 12.64 1.20
CA THR A 14 -3.49 13.71 0.91
C THR A 14 -3.29 13.90 -0.59
N GLU A 15 -2.99 15.12 -1.04
CA GLU A 15 -2.66 15.43 -2.45
C GLU A 15 -1.53 14.52 -2.98
N ALA A 16 -0.58 14.19 -2.10
CA ALA A 16 0.55 13.32 -2.40
C ALA A 16 0.15 11.93 -2.90
N THR A 17 -1.09 11.48 -2.68
CA THR A 17 -1.58 10.14 -3.04
C THR A 17 -2.87 10.12 -3.87
N LEU A 18 -3.63 11.23 -3.96
CA LEU A 18 -4.90 11.29 -4.73
C LEU A 18 -4.81 10.71 -6.15
N GLY A 19 -3.70 10.92 -6.84
CA GLY A 19 -3.50 10.42 -8.21
C GLY A 19 -3.10 8.95 -8.32
N ARG A 20 -3.14 8.16 -7.24
CA ARG A 20 -2.69 6.75 -7.18
C ARG A 20 -3.82 5.76 -6.87
N GLY A 21 -4.96 6.21 -6.37
CA GLY A 21 -5.97 5.30 -5.86
C GLY A 21 -5.56 4.63 -4.54
N ALA A 22 -6.54 4.01 -3.89
CA ALA A 22 -6.38 3.47 -2.54
C ALA A 22 -5.28 2.41 -2.50
N VAL A 23 -4.56 2.31 -1.38
CA VAL A 23 -3.63 1.21 -1.14
C VAL A 23 -4.46 -0.04 -0.90
N GLY A 24 -4.49 -0.95 -1.88
CA GLY A 24 -5.25 -2.18 -1.80
C GLY A 24 -4.72 -3.13 -0.73
N CYS A 25 -5.52 -4.15 -0.43
CA CYS A 25 -5.20 -5.21 0.52
C CYS A 25 -5.37 -6.54 -0.19
N ILE A 26 -4.31 -7.37 -0.25
CA ILE A 26 -4.41 -8.72 -0.81
C ILE A 26 -5.07 -9.67 0.20
N GLU A 27 -5.41 -10.87 -0.26
CA GLU A 27 -5.84 -11.95 0.62
C GLU A 27 -4.75 -12.31 1.64
N TYR A 28 -5.16 -12.70 2.84
CA TYR A 28 -4.20 -13.13 3.86
C TYR A 28 -3.47 -14.39 3.39
N THR A 29 -2.16 -14.39 3.59
CA THR A 29 -1.32 -15.56 3.33
C THR A 29 -0.21 -15.57 4.36
N LYS A 30 0.14 -16.77 4.85
CA LYS A 30 1.21 -16.93 5.83
C LYS A 30 2.53 -16.35 5.30
N ALA A 31 3.26 -15.63 6.15
CA ALA A 31 4.58 -15.10 5.82
C ALA A 31 5.56 -16.21 5.40
N TYR A 32 6.54 -15.86 4.56
CA TYR A 32 7.57 -16.76 4.04
C TYR A 32 7.04 -17.94 3.21
N THR A 33 5.94 -17.71 2.46
CA THR A 33 5.38 -18.69 1.53
C THR A 33 5.49 -18.19 0.09
N PRO A 34 5.67 -19.10 -0.90
CA PRO A 34 5.60 -18.71 -2.31
C PRO A 34 4.26 -18.09 -2.70
N GLU A 35 3.17 -18.57 -2.10
CA GLU A 35 1.81 -18.04 -2.28
C GLU A 35 1.75 -16.53 -1.97
N LEU A 36 2.38 -16.07 -0.89
CA LEU A 36 2.45 -14.65 -0.55
C LEU A 36 3.15 -13.86 -1.66
N SER A 37 4.28 -14.36 -2.16
CA SER A 37 5.01 -13.70 -3.24
C SER A 37 4.20 -13.62 -4.54
N GLN A 38 3.43 -14.67 -4.84
CA GLN A 38 2.57 -14.71 -6.01
C GLN A 38 1.41 -13.73 -5.88
N ASN A 39 0.79 -13.62 -4.70
CA ASN A 39 -0.29 -12.67 -4.44
C ASN A 39 0.20 -11.21 -4.56
N VAL A 40 1.41 -10.92 -4.07
CA VAL A 40 2.05 -9.62 -4.25
C VAL A 40 2.30 -9.33 -5.73
N TYR A 41 2.92 -10.27 -6.46
CA TYR A 41 3.18 -10.12 -7.89
C TYR A 41 1.88 -9.87 -8.68
N ASN A 42 0.84 -10.68 -8.46
CA ASN A 42 -0.45 -10.56 -9.12
C ASN A 42 -1.10 -9.18 -8.88
N TYR A 43 -0.94 -8.61 -7.68
CA TYR A 43 -1.41 -7.26 -7.40
C TYR A 43 -0.69 -6.23 -8.27
N PHE A 44 0.64 -6.24 -8.31
CA PHE A 44 1.40 -5.27 -9.11
C PHE A 44 1.18 -5.47 -10.62
N GLU A 45 1.06 -6.72 -11.08
CA GLU A 45 0.74 -7.04 -12.47
C GLU A 45 -0.61 -6.46 -12.89
N LYS A 46 -1.65 -6.64 -12.06
CA LYS A 46 -2.98 -6.06 -12.30
C LYS A 46 -2.96 -4.53 -12.36
N HIS A 47 -2.02 -3.87 -11.67
CA HIS A 47 -1.88 -2.42 -11.62
C HIS A 47 -0.67 -1.91 -12.40
N ARG A 48 -0.14 -2.70 -13.35
CA ARG A 48 1.10 -2.43 -14.08
C ARG A 48 1.17 -1.03 -14.66
N GLU A 49 0.14 -0.61 -15.40
CA GLU A 49 0.10 0.71 -16.06
C GLU A 49 0.28 1.85 -15.04
N LEU A 50 -0.32 1.72 -13.86
CA LEU A 50 -0.18 2.70 -12.80
C LEU A 50 1.19 2.60 -12.12
N ALA A 51 1.66 1.39 -11.83
CA ALA A 51 2.93 1.12 -11.16
C ALA A 51 4.15 1.59 -11.98
N GLU A 52 4.06 1.55 -13.31
CA GLU A 52 5.10 2.05 -14.21
C GLU A 52 5.17 3.59 -14.21
N ARG A 53 4.04 4.27 -13.98
CA ARG A 53 3.95 5.73 -13.99
C ARG A 53 4.17 6.35 -12.62
N LYS A 54 3.77 5.65 -11.55
CA LYS A 54 3.75 6.17 -10.19
C LYS A 54 4.11 5.07 -9.18
N PRO A 55 4.80 5.42 -8.09
CA PRO A 55 4.93 4.53 -6.94
C PRO A 55 3.55 4.14 -6.40
N ILE A 56 3.35 2.86 -6.13
CA ILE A 56 2.12 2.34 -5.48
C ILE A 56 2.48 1.41 -4.34
N GLY A 57 1.49 1.03 -3.54
CA GLY A 57 1.66 0.08 -2.44
C GLY A 57 0.52 -0.92 -2.34
N VAL A 58 0.75 -1.96 -1.56
CA VAL A 58 -0.22 -2.99 -1.21
C VAL A 58 -0.05 -3.43 0.24
N ILE A 59 -1.15 -3.69 0.93
CA ILE A 59 -1.19 -4.28 2.27
C ILE A 59 -1.11 -5.80 2.18
N LEU A 60 -0.22 -6.36 2.99
CA LEU A 60 -0.17 -7.77 3.35
C LEU A 60 -0.89 -7.94 4.69
N PRO A 61 -2.11 -8.50 4.75
CA PRO A 61 -2.87 -8.59 6.00
C PRO A 61 -2.05 -9.16 7.16
N LEU A 62 -2.15 -8.53 8.33
CA LEU A 62 -1.44 -8.93 9.57
C LEU A 62 0.10 -8.91 9.50
N HIS A 63 0.70 -8.42 8.40
CA HIS A 63 2.15 -8.45 8.21
C HIS A 63 2.72 -7.05 7.98
N GLY A 64 2.35 -6.37 6.90
CA GLY A 64 2.94 -5.09 6.56
C GLY A 64 2.48 -4.58 5.21
N VAL A 65 3.38 -3.87 4.52
CA VAL A 65 3.14 -3.34 3.17
C VAL A 65 4.30 -3.69 2.24
N VAL A 66 4.01 -3.79 0.95
CA VAL A 66 5.02 -3.76 -0.12
C VAL A 66 4.75 -2.52 -0.95
N VAL A 67 5.80 -1.77 -1.26
CA VAL A 67 5.74 -0.56 -2.08
C VAL A 67 6.65 -0.70 -3.30
N SER A 68 6.25 -0.10 -4.41
CA SER A 68 7.05 0.03 -5.62
C SER A 68 7.45 1.48 -5.86
N GLY A 69 8.46 1.68 -6.69
CA GLY A 69 8.88 2.96 -7.24
C GLY A 69 9.88 2.74 -8.37
N PRO A 70 10.11 3.74 -9.23
CA PRO A 70 11.13 3.68 -10.29
C PRO A 70 12.55 3.51 -9.73
N ASP A 71 12.76 3.92 -8.49
CA ASP A 71 13.98 3.71 -7.72
C ASP A 71 13.64 3.56 -6.22
N ILE A 72 14.67 3.27 -5.42
CA ILE A 72 14.51 3.05 -3.98
C ILE A 72 14.04 4.30 -3.23
N TYR A 73 14.37 5.50 -3.71
CA TYR A 73 13.96 6.76 -3.06
C TYR A 73 12.47 7.03 -3.29
N MET A 74 11.98 6.77 -4.50
CA MET A 74 10.57 6.90 -4.82
C MET A 74 9.72 5.81 -4.17
N ALA A 75 10.27 4.60 -4.00
CA ALA A 75 9.65 3.56 -3.19
C ALA A 75 9.56 3.98 -1.71
N TYR A 76 10.63 4.54 -1.15
CA TYR A 76 10.64 5.07 0.21
C TYR A 76 9.67 6.25 0.38
N SER A 77 9.61 7.18 -0.59
CA SER A 77 8.63 8.27 -0.60
C SER A 77 7.20 7.73 -0.61
N MET A 78 6.92 6.64 -1.32
CA MET A 78 5.60 6.01 -1.29
C MET A 78 5.25 5.47 0.09
N LEU A 79 6.21 4.82 0.77
CA LEU A 79 6.02 4.32 2.14
C LEU A 79 5.62 5.43 3.11
N GLU A 80 6.31 6.58 3.09
CA GLU A 80 5.98 7.71 3.97
C GLU A 80 4.61 8.31 3.66
N ARG A 81 4.26 8.44 2.37
CA ARG A 81 2.96 8.97 1.94
C ARG A 81 1.79 8.12 2.41
N ILE A 82 1.89 6.79 2.31
CA ILE A 82 0.80 5.90 2.73
C ILE A 82 0.66 5.82 4.26
N GLU A 83 1.76 5.94 5.01
CA GLU A 83 1.67 6.03 6.47
C GLU A 83 1.02 7.36 6.88
N THR A 84 1.32 8.45 6.16
CA THR A 84 0.66 9.76 6.37
C THR A 84 -0.84 9.68 6.11
N ASP A 85 -1.26 9.08 4.99
CA ASP A 85 -2.68 8.86 4.69
C ASP A 85 -3.37 8.00 5.75
N ALA A 86 -2.71 6.93 6.20
CA ALA A 86 -3.22 6.07 7.25
C ALA A 86 -3.42 6.85 8.56
N PHE A 87 -2.42 7.64 8.97
CA PHE A 87 -2.50 8.49 10.15
C PHE A 87 -3.65 9.49 10.05
N CYS A 88 -3.68 10.31 8.98
CA CYS A 88 -4.73 11.30 8.74
C CYS A 88 -6.12 10.67 8.74
N THR A 89 -6.26 9.45 8.20
CA THR A 89 -7.54 8.75 8.18
C THR A 89 -8.00 8.35 9.58
N ILE A 90 -7.08 7.93 10.45
CA ILE A 90 -7.39 7.50 11.83
C ILE A 90 -7.70 8.70 12.72
N THR A 91 -6.99 9.81 12.53
CA THR A 91 -7.10 11.01 13.38
C THR A 91 -8.11 12.04 12.87
N ARG A 92 -8.80 11.78 11.76
CA ARG A 92 -9.73 12.75 11.15
C ARG A 92 -10.86 13.27 12.04
N ASN A 93 -11.22 12.53 13.10
CA ASN A 93 -12.27 12.89 14.04
C ASN A 93 -11.71 13.35 15.40
N THR A 94 -10.39 13.53 15.51
CA THR A 94 -9.71 13.94 16.74
C THR A 94 -9.18 15.37 16.69
N ILE A 95 -9.40 16.07 15.58
CA ILE A 95 -8.97 17.46 15.32
C ILE A 95 -10.20 18.29 15.00
#